data_AF-A0AAJ1QE54-F1
#
_entry.id   AF-A0AAJ1QE54-F1
#
_cell.length_a   1.000
_cell.length_b   1.000
_cell.length_c   1.000
_cell.angle_alpha   90.00
_cell.angle_beta   90.00
_cell.angle_gamma   90.00
#
_symmetry.space_group_name_H-M   'P 1'
#
loop_
_entity.id
_entity.type
_entity.pdbx_description
1 polymer ?
#
loop_
_entity_poly.entity_id
_entity_poly.type
_entity_poly.pdbx_seq_one_letter_code
_entity_poly.pdbx_strand_id
1 'polypeptide(L)'
;MVKFNYLLFIFIYSCNPKLYEIEKDPYGEPILNEKTQYSFSEKPSNEDLIKIDTTAYYVQTNDNNIELENPKIIIFHNDGYFKTASVKYFGKFDKHRNKKSIYYGGKYKINNNEILIEYFVPASPSVKRFIKKVVQGKIQENGNKILFDFGEYIEILEKKDSL
;
A
#
# COMPACT_ATOMS: atom_id res chain seq x y z
N MET A 1 -23.07 35.89 -33.32
CA MET A 1 -22.07 36.45 -32.40
C MET A 1 -22.04 35.57 -31.15
N VAL A 2 -20.99 34.78 -30.99
CA VAL A 2 -20.92 33.66 -30.03
C VAL A 2 -20.58 34.19 -28.64
N LYS A 3 -21.39 33.82 -27.65
CA LYS A 3 -21.18 34.09 -26.22
C LYS A 3 -20.01 33.24 -25.71
N PHE A 4 -19.06 33.85 -25.01
CA PHE A 4 -18.05 33.12 -24.23
C PHE A 4 -18.08 33.68 -22.80
N ASN A 5 -18.77 32.98 -21.92
CA ASN A 5 -18.81 33.28 -20.49
C ASN A 5 -17.86 32.29 -19.81
N TYR A 6 -16.64 32.73 -19.49
CA TYR A 6 -15.70 31.97 -18.69
C TYR A 6 -16.10 32.12 -17.21
N LEU A 7 -16.87 31.17 -16.69
CA LEU A 7 -17.03 30.97 -15.24
C LEU A 7 -16.08 29.85 -14.82
N LEU A 8 -14.86 30.27 -14.46
CA LEU A 8 -13.83 29.42 -13.87
C LEU A 8 -14.22 29.14 -12.41
N PHE A 9 -15.00 28.08 -12.17
CA PHE A 9 -15.24 27.56 -10.82
C PHE A 9 -14.05 26.68 -10.39
N ILE A 10 -13.07 27.29 -9.73
CA ILE A 10 -12.04 26.55 -9.00
C ILE A 10 -12.64 26.12 -7.66
N PHE A 11 -13.21 24.92 -7.62
CA PHE A 11 -13.54 24.25 -6.36
C PHE A 11 -12.24 23.67 -5.77
N ILE A 12 -11.51 24.49 -5.00
CA ILE A 12 -10.53 24.01 -4.03
C ILE A 12 -11.28 23.42 -2.84
N TYR A 13 -11.75 22.18 -2.98
CA TYR A 13 -12.10 21.37 -1.82
C TYR A 13 -10.82 21.05 -1.06
N SER A 14 -10.60 21.71 0.07
CA SER A 14 -9.66 21.25 1.09
C SER A 14 -10.18 19.92 1.65
N CYS A 15 -9.85 18.83 0.96
CA CYS A 15 -10.16 17.49 1.42
C CYS A 15 -9.22 17.17 2.59
N ASN A 16 -9.57 17.62 3.80
CA ASN A 16 -8.84 17.25 4.99
C ASN A 16 -8.89 15.72 5.12
N PRO A 17 -7.72 15.03 5.21
CA PRO A 17 -7.72 13.58 5.30
C PRO A 17 -8.45 13.14 6.56
N LYS A 18 -9.42 12.23 6.40
CA LYS A 18 -10.16 11.65 7.52
C LYS A 18 -9.19 10.96 8.48
N LEU A 19 -9.26 11.34 9.76
CA LEU A 19 -8.49 10.74 10.83
C LEU A 19 -9.25 9.58 11.46
N TYR A 20 -8.56 8.47 11.66
CA TYR A 20 -9.09 7.25 12.28
C TYR A 20 -8.41 7.02 13.62
N GLU A 21 -9.18 6.86 14.68
CA GLU A 21 -8.64 6.46 15.99
C GLU A 21 -8.55 4.93 16.04
N ILE A 22 -7.34 4.41 16.21
CA ILE A 22 -7.07 2.97 16.21
C ILE A 22 -6.39 2.60 17.51
N GLU A 23 -7.00 1.65 18.21
CA GLU A 23 -6.51 1.15 19.50
C GLU A 23 -5.33 0.20 19.32
N LYS A 24 -4.55 0.06 20.38
CA LYS A 24 -3.45 -0.89 20.45
C LYS A 24 -3.87 -2.13 21.23
N ASP A 25 -3.40 -3.29 20.80
CA ASP A 25 -3.50 -4.51 21.59
C ASP A 25 -2.55 -4.48 22.81
N PRO A 26 -2.58 -5.51 23.69
CA PRO A 26 -1.68 -5.59 24.84
C PRO A 26 -0.18 -5.63 24.50
N TYR A 27 0.18 -5.95 23.25
CA TYR A 27 1.57 -5.94 22.76
C TYR A 27 1.96 -4.60 22.13
N GLY A 28 1.05 -3.61 22.12
CA GLY A 28 1.29 -2.29 21.56
C GLY A 28 1.08 -2.19 20.04
N GLU A 29 0.57 -3.26 19.41
CA GLU A 29 0.29 -3.29 17.97
C GLU A 29 -1.04 -2.56 17.68
N PRO A 30 -1.08 -1.59 16.75
CA PRO A 30 -2.32 -0.91 16.37
C PRO A 30 -3.20 -1.83 15.52
N ILE A 31 -4.38 -2.19 16.03
CA ILE A 31 -5.25 -3.21 15.43
C ILE A 31 -6.52 -2.57 14.86
N LEU A 32 -6.78 -2.83 13.58
CA LEU A 32 -8.03 -2.49 12.91
C LEU A 32 -9.21 -3.23 13.57
N ASN A 33 -10.28 -2.48 13.82
CA ASN A 33 -11.48 -2.95 14.48
C ASN A 33 -12.71 -2.80 13.55
N GLU A 34 -13.88 -3.19 14.03
CA GLU A 34 -15.12 -3.15 13.23
C GLU A 34 -15.51 -1.73 12.79
N LYS A 35 -15.03 -0.68 13.49
CA LYS A 35 -15.31 0.72 13.16
C LYS A 35 -14.37 1.27 12.08
N THR A 36 -13.20 0.66 11.89
CA THR A 36 -12.16 1.12 10.95
C THR A 36 -11.72 0.00 10.04
N GLN A 37 -12.21 0.02 8.80
CA GLN A 37 -11.93 -1.00 7.80
C GLN A 37 -11.31 -0.44 6.52
N TYR A 38 -10.64 -1.33 5.79
CA TYR A 38 -10.24 -1.12 4.40
C TYR A 38 -11.49 -0.88 3.54
N SER A 39 -11.41 0.07 2.61
CA SER A 39 -12.43 0.24 1.56
C SER A 39 -12.37 -0.89 0.53
N PHE A 40 -11.21 -1.52 0.33
CA PHE A 40 -11.09 -2.67 -0.57
C PHE A 40 -11.66 -3.92 0.11
N SER A 41 -12.89 -4.30 -0.22
CA SER A 41 -13.56 -5.47 0.34
C SER A 41 -13.28 -6.75 -0.47
N GLU A 42 -13.28 -6.63 -1.79
CA GLU A 42 -13.16 -7.76 -2.72
C GLU A 42 -11.72 -8.28 -2.83
N LYS A 43 -11.59 -9.60 -3.01
CA LYS A 43 -10.30 -10.22 -3.37
C LYS A 43 -10.05 -10.05 -4.88
N PRO A 44 -8.80 -9.95 -5.32
CA PRO A 44 -8.47 -9.97 -6.74
C PRO A 44 -9.02 -11.23 -7.43
N SER A 45 -9.42 -11.09 -8.69
CA SER A 45 -9.88 -12.21 -9.51
C SER A 45 -8.71 -13.15 -9.85
N ASN A 46 -8.98 -14.37 -10.33
CA ASN A 46 -7.93 -15.27 -10.80
C ASN A 46 -7.15 -14.65 -11.99
N GLU A 47 -7.84 -13.93 -12.88
CA GLU A 47 -7.22 -13.23 -14.01
C GLU A 47 -6.27 -12.12 -13.55
N ASP A 48 -6.61 -11.44 -12.45
CA ASP A 48 -5.77 -10.43 -11.83
C ASP A 48 -4.56 -11.03 -11.12
N LEU A 49 -4.75 -12.16 -10.42
CA LEU A 49 -3.69 -12.84 -9.70
C LEU A 49 -2.61 -13.43 -10.63
N ILE A 50 -2.88 -13.62 -11.92
CA ILE A 50 -1.86 -14.04 -12.90
C ILE A 50 -0.86 -12.91 -13.20
N LYS A 51 -1.22 -11.64 -12.93
CA LYS A 51 -0.40 -10.47 -13.28
C LYS A 51 0.68 -10.15 -12.26
N ILE A 52 0.62 -10.74 -11.07
CA ILE A 52 1.62 -10.59 -10.01
C ILE A 52 1.96 -11.96 -9.44
N ASP A 53 3.15 -12.12 -8.87
CA ASP A 53 3.52 -13.36 -8.21
C ASP A 53 3.21 -13.27 -6.71
N THR A 54 2.17 -13.97 -6.27
CA THR A 54 1.79 -14.04 -4.83
C THR A 54 2.58 -15.08 -4.04
N THR A 55 3.54 -15.77 -4.67
CA THR A 55 4.47 -16.71 -4.04
C THR A 55 5.86 -16.11 -3.84
N ALA A 56 6.13 -14.95 -4.44
CA ALA A 56 7.40 -14.25 -4.36
C ALA A 56 7.33 -13.05 -3.40
N TYR A 57 8.49 -12.47 -3.13
CA TYR A 57 8.60 -11.16 -2.48
C TYR A 57 9.18 -10.13 -3.45
N TYR A 58 8.71 -8.90 -3.31
CA TYR A 58 9.17 -7.76 -4.08
C TYR A 58 10.06 -6.89 -3.21
N VAL A 59 11.26 -6.57 -3.69
CA VAL A 59 12.25 -5.78 -2.95
C VAL A 59 12.38 -4.40 -3.59
N GLN A 60 12.43 -3.38 -2.74
CA GLN A 60 12.59 -2.01 -3.16
C GLN A 60 13.95 -1.80 -3.81
N THR A 61 13.94 -1.17 -4.97
CA THR A 61 15.12 -0.69 -5.69
C THR A 61 14.97 0.81 -5.96
N ASN A 62 16.03 1.45 -6.44
CA ASN A 62 15.96 2.78 -7.03
C ASN A 62 16.32 2.69 -8.51
N ASP A 63 15.97 3.73 -9.28
CA ASP A 63 16.24 3.82 -10.72
C ASP A 63 17.73 3.63 -11.09
N ASN A 64 18.65 3.84 -10.13
CA ASN A 64 20.09 3.79 -10.35
C ASN A 64 20.75 2.49 -9.84
N ASN A 65 19.98 1.47 -9.45
CA ASN A 65 20.49 0.23 -8.86
C ASN A 65 21.45 0.44 -7.66
N ILE A 66 21.36 1.57 -6.96
CA ILE A 66 22.12 1.81 -5.74
C ILE A 66 21.54 0.91 -4.65
N GLU A 67 22.38 0.14 -3.98
CA GLU A 67 21.96 -0.66 -2.84
C GLU A 67 21.41 0.24 -1.73
N LEU A 68 20.14 0.06 -1.41
CA LEU A 68 19.52 0.70 -0.25
C LEU A 68 19.98 -0.03 1.01
N GLU A 69 20.42 0.71 2.04
CA GLU A 69 20.89 0.13 3.30
C GLU A 69 19.85 -0.78 3.96
N ASN A 70 18.57 -0.44 3.81
CA ASN A 70 17.46 -1.23 4.34
C ASN A 70 16.25 -1.15 3.41
N PRO A 71 16.24 -1.90 2.29
CA PRO A 71 15.16 -1.84 1.33
C PRO A 71 13.86 -2.37 1.94
N LYS A 72 12.74 -1.83 1.47
CA LYS A 72 11.41 -2.35 1.77
C LYS A 72 11.15 -3.65 1.01
N ILE A 73 10.40 -4.54 1.63
CA ILE A 73 9.88 -5.78 1.04
C ILE A 73 8.36 -5.69 1.04
N ILE A 74 7.73 -6.08 -0.06
CA ILE A 74 6.28 -6.29 -0.17
C ILE A 74 6.01 -7.75 -0.57
N ILE A 75 5.04 -8.38 0.10
CA ILE A 75 4.53 -9.71 -0.26
C ILE A 75 3.03 -9.57 -0.51
N PHE A 76 2.56 -10.01 -1.67
CA PHE A 76 1.14 -10.04 -2.01
C PHE A 76 0.54 -11.41 -1.71
N HIS A 77 -0.65 -11.43 -1.13
CA HIS A 77 -1.39 -12.65 -0.83
C HIS A 77 -2.61 -12.77 -1.72
N ASN A 78 -2.92 -13.99 -2.14
CA ASN A 78 -4.07 -14.31 -3.00
C ASN A 78 -5.44 -13.85 -2.47
N ASP A 79 -5.57 -13.56 -1.17
CA ASP A 79 -6.80 -13.06 -0.55
C ASP A 79 -6.93 -11.53 -0.57
N GLY A 80 -6.07 -10.83 -1.31
CA GLY A 80 -6.13 -9.38 -1.49
C GLY A 80 -5.47 -8.59 -0.36
N TYR A 81 -4.72 -9.25 0.52
CA TYR A 81 -3.86 -8.57 1.49
C TYR A 81 -2.42 -8.48 0.96
N PHE A 82 -1.69 -7.45 1.37
CA PHE A 82 -0.26 -7.41 1.21
C PHE A 82 0.42 -7.16 2.56
N LYS A 83 1.60 -7.74 2.72
CA LYS A 83 2.48 -7.53 3.86
C LYS A 83 3.63 -6.61 3.46
N THR A 84 4.05 -5.76 4.38
CA THR A 84 5.28 -4.96 4.22
C THR A 84 6.27 -5.27 5.33
N ALA A 85 7.55 -5.19 4.98
CA ALA A 85 8.66 -5.27 5.90
C ALA A 85 9.83 -4.45 5.35
N SER A 86 10.91 -4.36 6.11
CA SER A 86 12.22 -4.00 5.57
C SER A 86 13.14 -5.21 5.69
N VAL A 87 14.16 -5.31 4.84
CA VAL A 87 15.10 -6.44 4.84
C VAL A 87 15.65 -6.71 6.26
N LYS A 88 16.04 -5.66 6.99
CA LYS A 88 16.58 -5.78 8.36
C LYS A 88 15.62 -6.41 9.37
N TYR A 89 14.31 -6.31 9.14
CA TYR A 89 13.28 -6.77 10.08
C TYR A 89 12.36 -7.84 9.48
N PHE A 90 12.75 -8.43 8.36
CA PHE A 90 11.97 -9.46 7.69
C PHE A 90 11.78 -10.69 8.61
N GLY A 91 10.54 -11.16 8.76
CA GLY A 91 10.18 -12.28 9.63
C GLY A 91 10.17 -12.01 11.14
N LYS A 92 10.83 -10.94 11.62
CA LYS A 92 11.06 -10.69 13.05
C LYS A 92 9.77 -10.54 13.87
N PHE A 93 8.71 -9.99 13.28
CA PHE A 93 7.47 -9.65 13.98
C PHE A 93 6.28 -10.53 13.57
N ASP A 94 6.50 -11.57 12.78
CA ASP A 94 5.44 -12.37 12.16
C ASP A 94 4.57 -13.11 13.19
N LYS A 95 5.15 -13.47 14.34
CA LYS A 95 4.42 -14.10 15.44
C LYS A 95 3.35 -13.18 16.05
N HIS A 96 3.54 -11.87 15.96
CA HIS A 96 2.69 -10.88 16.63
C HIS A 96 1.86 -10.04 15.65
N ARG A 97 2.28 -9.96 14.37
CA ARG A 97 1.58 -9.18 13.34
C ARG A 97 0.72 -10.08 12.47
N ASN A 98 -0.58 -9.86 12.51
CA ASN A 98 -1.55 -10.47 11.62
C ASN A 98 -2.22 -9.41 10.73
N LYS A 99 -3.08 -9.84 9.80
CA LYS A 99 -3.79 -8.98 8.82
C LYS A 99 -4.66 -7.87 9.41
N LYS A 100 -4.91 -7.86 10.73
CA LYS A 100 -5.59 -6.77 11.42
C LYS A 100 -4.62 -5.71 11.96
N SER A 101 -3.33 -6.01 12.11
CA SER A 101 -2.33 -4.99 12.50
C SER A 101 -2.06 -4.04 11.33
N ILE A 102 -2.04 -2.73 11.61
CA ILE A 102 -1.63 -1.73 10.62
C ILE A 102 -0.18 -1.96 10.17
N TYR A 103 0.68 -2.49 11.05
CA TYR A 103 2.08 -2.77 10.73
C TYR A 103 2.27 -4.09 9.96
N TYR A 104 1.21 -4.85 9.71
CA TYR A 104 1.25 -5.95 8.76
C TYR A 104 1.38 -5.43 7.34
N GLY A 105 0.57 -4.44 6.97
CA GLY A 105 0.46 -3.93 5.61
C GLY A 105 -0.96 -3.45 5.33
N GLY A 106 -1.57 -3.96 4.26
CA GLY A 106 -2.84 -3.44 3.78
C GLY A 106 -3.60 -4.39 2.88
N LYS A 107 -4.56 -3.83 2.16
CA LYS A 107 -5.28 -4.54 1.09
C LYS A 107 -4.94 -3.98 -0.27
N TYR A 108 -5.03 -4.80 -1.29
CA TYR A 108 -4.79 -4.38 -2.66
C TYR A 108 -5.87 -4.91 -3.59
N LYS A 109 -6.00 -4.23 -4.73
CA LYS A 109 -6.75 -4.69 -5.88
C LYS A 109 -5.94 -4.44 -7.14
N ILE A 110 -6.24 -5.21 -8.18
CA ILE A 110 -5.61 -5.07 -9.48
C ILE A 110 -6.71 -4.79 -10.48
N ASN A 111 -6.48 -3.79 -11.32
CA ASN A 111 -7.36 -3.42 -12.41
C ASN A 111 -6.48 -3.31 -13.66
N ASN A 112 -6.64 -4.21 -14.63
CA ASN A 112 -5.76 -4.28 -15.80
C ASN A 112 -4.28 -4.39 -15.37
N ASN A 113 -3.41 -3.48 -15.81
CA ASN A 113 -1.99 -3.43 -15.45
C ASN A 113 -1.69 -2.44 -14.31
N GLU A 114 -2.71 -2.09 -13.53
CA GLU A 114 -2.59 -1.21 -12.37
C GLU A 114 -2.87 -2.00 -11.10
N ILE A 115 -2.10 -1.70 -10.06
CA ILE A 115 -2.32 -2.20 -8.71
C ILE A 115 -2.60 -1.01 -7.80
N LEU A 116 -3.66 -1.09 -7.01
CA LEU A 116 -3.93 -0.10 -5.97
C LEU A 116 -3.73 -0.77 -4.62
N ILE A 117 -2.95 -0.13 -3.75
CA ILE A 117 -2.76 -0.56 -2.36
C ILE A 117 -3.43 0.44 -1.42
N GLU A 118 -4.13 -0.08 -0.42
CA GLU A 118 -4.75 0.70 0.65
C GLU A 118 -4.13 0.30 1.99
N TYR A 119 -3.62 1.28 2.73
CA TYR A 119 -2.95 1.07 4.01
C TYR A 119 -3.16 2.26 4.94
N PHE A 120 -2.81 2.08 6.22
CA PHE A 120 -2.90 3.14 7.23
C PHE A 120 -1.49 3.61 7.59
N VAL A 121 -1.34 4.93 7.76
CA VAL A 121 -0.11 5.55 8.28
C VAL A 121 -0.43 6.37 9.52
N PRO A 122 0.49 6.43 10.51
CA PRO A 122 0.29 7.31 11.65
C PRO A 122 0.21 8.77 11.18
N ALA A 123 -0.77 9.51 11.69
CA ALA A 123 -0.95 10.93 11.37
C ALA A 123 0.16 11.81 11.98
N SER A 124 0.77 11.34 13.08
CA SER A 124 2.01 11.87 13.64
C SER A 124 2.73 10.78 14.46
N PRO A 125 4.01 10.96 14.81
CA PRO A 125 4.81 9.94 15.52
C PRO A 125 4.24 9.48 16.87
N SER A 126 3.38 10.29 17.51
CA SER A 126 3.01 10.12 18.91
C SER A 126 1.51 9.88 19.16
N VAL A 127 0.70 9.69 18.11
CA VAL A 127 -0.78 9.63 18.24
C VAL A 127 -1.38 8.28 17.84
N LYS A 128 -2.50 7.94 18.50
CA LYS A 128 -3.42 6.84 18.13
C LYS A 128 -4.22 7.12 16.84
N ARG A 129 -3.89 8.21 16.13
CA ARG A 129 -4.64 8.66 14.95
C ARG A 129 -3.88 8.27 13.68
N PHE A 130 -4.61 7.67 12.76
CA PHE A 130 -4.09 7.19 11.50
C PHE A 130 -4.82 7.83 10.33
N ILE A 131 -4.13 7.93 9.21
CA ILE A 131 -4.67 8.35 7.93
C ILE A 131 -4.68 7.12 7.03
N LYS A 132 -5.81 6.89 6.36
CA LYS A 132 -5.92 5.87 5.33
C LYS A 132 -5.41 6.43 4.00
N LYS A 133 -4.48 5.73 3.38
CA LYS A 133 -3.90 6.08 2.08
C LYS A 133 -4.26 5.03 1.05
N VAL A 134 -4.54 5.49 -0.16
CA VAL A 134 -4.60 4.66 -1.36
C VAL A 134 -3.51 5.14 -2.29
N VAL A 135 -2.68 4.20 -2.76
CA VAL A 135 -1.56 4.47 -3.64
C VAL A 135 -1.71 3.58 -4.87
N GLN A 136 -1.48 4.18 -6.05
CA GLN A 136 -1.53 3.48 -7.31
C GLN A 136 -0.13 3.07 -7.73
N GLY A 137 -0.02 1.90 -8.34
CA GLY A 137 1.19 1.43 -8.99
C GLY A 137 0.90 0.81 -10.33
N LYS A 138 1.92 0.76 -11.19
CA LYS A 138 1.88 0.15 -12.51
C LYS A 138 2.66 -1.15 -12.51
N ILE A 139 2.00 -2.23 -12.92
CA ILE A 139 2.62 -3.54 -13.10
C ILE A 139 3.37 -3.52 -14.44
N GLN A 140 4.63 -3.92 -14.42
CA GLN A 140 5.55 -3.91 -15.55
C GLN A 140 6.24 -5.27 -15.68
N GLU A 141 6.87 -5.49 -16.83
CA GLU A 141 7.73 -6.67 -17.07
C GLU A 141 7.06 -8.00 -16.71
N ASN A 142 5.80 -8.16 -17.12
CA ASN A 142 4.97 -9.35 -16.84
C ASN A 142 4.86 -9.69 -15.34
N GLY A 143 4.79 -8.67 -14.48
CA GLY A 143 4.64 -8.84 -13.03
C GLY A 143 5.95 -8.89 -12.26
N ASN A 144 7.10 -8.80 -12.93
CA ASN A 144 8.41 -8.79 -12.27
C ASN A 144 8.77 -7.43 -11.67
N LYS A 145 8.12 -6.36 -12.12
CA LYS A 145 8.38 -5.00 -11.65
C LYS A 145 7.08 -4.26 -11.35
N ILE A 146 7.06 -3.49 -10.26
CA ILE A 146 5.94 -2.61 -9.91
C ILE A 146 6.49 -1.22 -9.64
N LEU A 147 5.91 -0.21 -10.28
CA LEU A 147 6.22 1.20 -10.11
C LEU A 147 5.10 1.87 -9.32
N PHE A 148 5.33 2.22 -8.06
CA PHE A 148 4.34 2.89 -7.22
C PHE A 148 4.52 4.41 -7.22
N ASP A 149 3.41 5.13 -7.33
CA ASP A 149 3.33 6.59 -7.20
C ASP A 149 2.83 6.95 -5.79
N PHE A 150 3.75 7.36 -4.93
CA PHE A 150 3.44 7.81 -3.57
C PHE A 150 3.27 9.33 -3.48
N GLY A 151 2.99 10.00 -4.60
CA GLY A 151 2.84 11.44 -4.74
C GLY A 151 4.13 12.08 -5.26
N GLU A 152 4.91 12.70 -4.38
CA GLU A 152 6.14 13.40 -4.78
C GLU A 152 7.32 12.45 -5.07
N TYR A 153 7.15 11.16 -4.85
CA TYR A 153 8.19 10.16 -5.05
C TYR A 153 7.64 8.87 -5.65
N ILE A 154 8.53 8.19 -6.36
CA ILE A 154 8.28 6.91 -7.03
C ILE A 154 9.08 5.82 -6.32
N GLU A 155 8.44 4.67 -6.08
CA GLU A 155 9.08 3.48 -5.51
C GLU A 155 9.04 2.36 -6.54
N ILE A 156 10.20 1.78 -6.85
CA ILE A 156 10.32 0.60 -7.69
C ILE A 156 10.44 -0.63 -6.81
N LEU A 157 9.71 -1.67 -7.20
CA LEU A 157 9.73 -2.96 -6.56
C LEU A 157 10.01 -4.03 -7.59
N GLU A 158 11.09 -4.77 -7.39
CA GLU A 158 11.49 -5.88 -8.25
C GLU A 158 11.23 -7.21 -7.55
N LYS A 159 10.63 -8.13 -8.29
CA LYS A 159 10.45 -9.51 -7.85
C LYS A 159 11.82 -10.13 -7.58
N LYS A 160 11.95 -10.78 -6.44
CA LYS A 160 13.06 -11.68 -6.13
C LYS A 160 12.52 -13.08 -5.94
N ASP A 161 13.36 -14.07 -6.20
CA ASP A 161 13.00 -15.47 -6.11
C ASP A 161 12.43 -15.79 -4.74
N SER A 162 11.39 -16.63 -4.70
CA SER A 162 10.81 -17.13 -3.45
C SER A 162 11.87 -17.88 -2.65
N LEU A 163 11.87 -17.71 -1.31
CA LEU A 163 12.62 -18.57 -0.40
C LEU A 163 12.23 -20.04 -0.54
#